data_AF-A0A4P5SC98-F1
#
_entry.id   AF-A0A4P5SC98-F1
#
_cell.length_a   1.000
_cell.length_b   1.000
_cell.length_c   1.000
_cell.angle_alpha   90.00
_cell.angle_beta   90.00
_cell.angle_gamma   90.00
#
_symmetry.space_group_name_H-M   'P 1'
#
loop_
_entity.id
_entity.type
_entity.pdbx_description
1 polymer ?
#
loop_
_entity_poly.entity_id
_entity_poly.type
_entity_poly.pdbx_seq_one_letter_code
_entity_poly.pdbx_strand_id
1 'polypeptide(L)'
;MLSWSGNEQGIEIDLLTVQAATGGVAVDFAHELVEFATAATEFDQTAMTKSREALIACAGLAVTIDAAAVIANFEMMTRLADSTGARMQTEVVADRLFIATAMGVDQVVSRR
;
A
#
# COMPACT_ATOMS: atom_id res chain seq x y z
N MET A 1 7.60 -9.78 4.46
CA MET A 1 6.47 -10.58 4.94
C MET A 1 6.14 -11.73 4.00
N LEU A 2 5.91 -11.50 2.71
CA LEU A 2 5.59 -12.59 1.76
C LEU A 2 6.70 -13.64 1.61
N SER A 3 7.95 -13.24 1.37
CA SER A 3 9.10 -14.16 1.29
C SER A 3 9.31 -14.97 2.57
N TRP A 4 9.18 -14.31 3.73
CA TRP A 4 9.29 -14.95 5.03
C TRP A 4 8.14 -15.94 5.30
N SER A 5 6.90 -15.56 4.96
CA SER A 5 5.72 -16.42 5.12
C SER A 5 5.73 -17.62 4.17
N GLY A 6 6.21 -17.44 2.94
CA GLY A 6 6.45 -18.53 1.99
C GLY A 6 7.51 -19.51 2.51
N ASN A 7 8.62 -19.00 3.02
CA ASN A 7 9.67 -19.83 3.62
C ASN A 7 9.17 -20.63 4.84
N GLU A 8 8.40 -20.00 5.74
CA GLU A 8 7.81 -20.66 6.91
C GLU A 8 6.81 -21.76 6.53
N GLN A 9 6.13 -21.61 5.40
CA GLN A 9 5.15 -22.57 4.89
C GLN A 9 5.75 -23.60 3.91
N GLY A 10 7.05 -23.52 3.60
CA GLY A 10 7.70 -24.36 2.59
C GLY A 10 7.18 -24.12 1.16
N ILE A 11 6.64 -22.92 0.90
CA ILE A 11 6.09 -22.51 -0.39
C ILE A 11 7.06 -21.55 -1.04
N GLU A 12 7.60 -21.94 -2.20
CA GLU A 12 8.36 -21.04 -3.06
C GLU A 12 7.39 -20.10 -3.77
N ILE A 13 7.55 -18.79 -3.54
CA ILE A 13 6.73 -17.75 -4.17
C ILE A 13 7.52 -17.16 -5.32
N ASP A 14 7.04 -17.37 -6.54
CA ASP A 14 7.59 -16.71 -7.72
C ASP A 14 7.16 -15.23 -7.77
N LEU A 15 8.11 -14.34 -7.48
CA LEU A 15 7.90 -12.91 -7.46
C LEU A 15 7.64 -12.32 -8.85
N LEU A 16 8.10 -12.97 -9.94
CA LEU A 16 7.83 -12.50 -11.31
C LEU A 16 6.36 -12.70 -11.68
N THR A 17 5.79 -13.85 -11.29
CA THR A 17 4.34 -14.08 -11.44
C THR A 17 3.52 -13.10 -10.61
N VAL A 18 3.97 -12.76 -9.39
CA VAL A 18 3.31 -11.74 -8.54
C VAL A 18 3.40 -10.35 -9.17
N GLN A 19 4.56 -9.98 -9.72
CA GLN A 19 4.75 -8.70 -10.41
C GLN A 19 3.86 -8.58 -11.65
N ALA A 20 3.71 -9.66 -12.41
CA ALA A 20 2.88 -9.70 -13.62
C ALA A 20 1.38 -9.89 -13.32
N ALA A 21 1.00 -10.18 -12.08
CA ALA A 21 -0.39 -10.42 -11.71
C ALA A 21 -1.23 -9.15 -11.85
N THR A 22 -2.37 -9.28 -12.53
CA THR A 22 -3.36 -8.20 -12.68
C THR A 22 -4.51 -8.29 -11.67
N GLY A 23 -4.46 -9.26 -10.76
CA GLY A 23 -5.47 -9.51 -9.73
C GLY A 23 -4.87 -9.64 -8.34
N GLY A 24 -5.51 -9.04 -7.35
CA GLY A 24 -5.13 -9.13 -5.94
C GLY A 24 -5.77 -10.32 -5.22
N VAL A 25 -5.45 -10.44 -3.92
CA VAL A 25 -6.22 -11.28 -2.99
C VAL A 25 -7.70 -10.84 -3.06
N ALA A 26 -8.64 -11.79 -2.96
CA ALA A 26 -10.06 -11.49 -2.83
C ALA A 26 -10.31 -10.78 -1.49
N VAL A 27 -10.05 -9.48 -1.47
CA VAL A 27 -10.34 -8.57 -0.37
C VAL A 27 -11.60 -7.82 -0.76
N ASP A 28 -12.60 -7.86 0.10
CA ASP A 28 -13.85 -7.14 -0.13
C ASP A 28 -13.55 -5.64 -0.31
N PHE A 29 -14.15 -5.04 -1.35
CA PHE A 29 -14.03 -3.62 -1.67
C PHE A 29 -12.59 -3.16 -1.97
N ALA A 30 -11.68 -4.07 -2.34
CA ALA A 30 -10.26 -3.77 -2.54
C ALA A 30 -10.03 -2.57 -3.48
N HIS A 31 -10.79 -2.51 -4.58
CA HIS A 31 -10.67 -1.43 -5.55
C HIS A 31 -11.05 -0.08 -4.93
N GLU A 32 -12.22 0.01 -4.32
CA GLU A 32 -12.73 1.25 -3.72
C GLU A 32 -11.90 1.71 -2.52
N LEU A 33 -11.36 0.76 -1.73
CA LEU A 33 -10.43 1.05 -0.63
C LEU A 33 -9.14 1.67 -1.14
N VAL A 34 -8.55 1.11 -2.21
CA VAL A 34 -7.30 1.64 -2.81
C VAL A 34 -7.56 3.00 -3.48
N GLU A 35 -8.66 3.17 -4.19
CA GLU A 35 -9.02 4.46 -4.80
C GLU A 35 -9.22 5.55 -3.74
N PHE A 36 -9.91 5.24 -2.64
CA PHE A 36 -10.11 6.21 -1.56
C PHE A 36 -8.80 6.56 -0.84
N ALA A 37 -7.96 5.56 -0.55
CA ALA A 37 -6.64 5.78 0.03
C ALA A 37 -5.74 6.63 -0.90
N THR A 38 -5.75 6.35 -2.20
CA THR A 38 -4.97 7.10 -3.20
C THR A 38 -5.43 8.55 -3.26
N ALA A 39 -6.72 8.79 -3.47
CA ALA A 39 -7.29 10.13 -3.58
C ALA A 39 -7.06 11.00 -2.32
N ALA A 40 -7.01 10.38 -1.13
CA ALA A 40 -6.73 11.08 0.12
C ALA A 40 -5.30 11.65 0.19
N THR A 41 -4.37 11.18 -0.65
CA THR A 41 -2.96 11.64 -0.67
C THR A 41 -2.66 12.67 -1.76
N GLU A 42 -3.59 12.89 -2.71
CA GLU A 42 -3.36 13.69 -3.93
C GLU A 42 -3.76 15.18 -3.80
N PHE A 43 -4.22 15.61 -2.62
CA PHE A 43 -4.75 16.97 -2.38
C PHE A 43 -5.89 17.39 -3.35
N ASP A 44 -6.55 16.45 -4.01
CA ASP A 44 -7.71 16.68 -4.86
C ASP A 44 -9.01 16.38 -4.08
N GLN A 45 -9.68 17.44 -3.64
CA GLN A 45 -10.94 17.36 -2.90
C GLN A 45 -12.07 16.70 -3.70
N THR A 46 -12.07 16.85 -5.03
CA THR A 46 -13.08 16.28 -5.91
C THR A 46 -12.88 14.77 -6.02
N ALA A 47 -11.65 14.33 -6.29
CA ALA A 47 -11.29 12.93 -6.32
C ALA A 47 -11.55 12.24 -4.97
N MET A 48 -11.21 12.90 -3.85
CA MET A 48 -11.44 12.37 -2.51
C MET A 48 -12.93 12.25 -2.19
N THR A 49 -13.76 13.20 -2.62
CA THR A 49 -15.22 13.14 -2.40
C THR A 49 -15.85 12.01 -3.20
N LYS A 50 -15.48 11.90 -4.48
CA LYS A 50 -15.97 10.85 -5.37
C LYS A 50 -15.62 9.45 -4.87
N SER A 51 -14.37 9.21 -4.49
CA SER A 51 -13.91 7.91 -3.98
C SER A 51 -14.53 7.55 -2.63
N ARG A 52 -14.68 8.53 -1.72
CA ARG A 52 -15.40 8.34 -0.44
C ARG A 52 -16.85 7.91 -0.65
N GLU A 53 -17.57 8.59 -1.54
CA GLU A 53 -18.97 8.27 -1.85
C GLU A 53 -19.10 6.88 -2.48
N ALA A 54 -18.19 6.51 -3.37
CA ALA A 54 -18.13 5.16 -3.94
C ALA A 54 -17.93 4.08 -2.87
N LEU A 55 -17.00 4.30 -1.94
CA LEU A 55 -16.75 3.35 -0.85
C LEU A 55 -17.94 3.24 0.12
N ILE A 56 -18.60 4.36 0.45
CA ILE A 56 -19.83 4.35 1.27
C ILE A 56 -20.92 3.53 0.57
N ALA A 57 -21.05 3.66 -0.76
CA ALA A 57 -22.08 2.96 -1.52
C ALA A 57 -21.89 1.43 -1.54
N CYS A 58 -20.66 0.92 -1.57
CA CYS A 58 -20.40 -0.52 -1.61
C CYS A 58 -20.17 -1.16 -0.23
N ALA A 59 -19.48 -0.48 0.67
CA ALA A 59 -19.03 -1.02 1.95
C ALA A 59 -19.75 -0.45 3.18
N GLY A 60 -20.49 0.66 2.99
CA GLY A 60 -21.21 1.35 4.05
C GLY A 60 -20.34 2.29 4.90
N LEU A 61 -21.02 3.17 5.64
CA LEU A 61 -20.38 4.27 6.37
C LEU A 61 -19.34 3.81 7.41
N ALA A 62 -19.61 2.74 8.15
CA ALA A 62 -18.71 2.26 9.20
C ALA A 62 -17.34 1.84 8.63
N VAL A 63 -17.34 1.08 7.53
CA VAL A 63 -16.11 0.65 6.85
C VAL A 63 -15.36 1.86 6.28
N THR A 64 -16.07 2.83 5.70
CA THR A 64 -15.43 4.06 5.20
C THR A 64 -14.75 4.86 6.32
N ILE A 65 -15.35 4.92 7.51
CA ILE A 65 -14.75 5.60 8.68
C ILE A 65 -13.46 4.88 9.10
N ASP A 66 -13.49 3.55 9.20
CA ASP A 66 -12.30 2.76 9.55
C ASP A 66 -11.20 2.94 8.51
N ALA A 67 -11.53 2.91 7.21
CA ALA A 67 -10.59 3.19 6.14
C ALA A 67 -9.97 4.60 6.27
N ALA A 68 -10.80 5.62 6.53
CA ALA A 68 -10.32 6.99 6.75
C ALA A 68 -9.38 7.10 7.97
N ALA A 69 -9.67 6.38 9.06
CA ALA A 69 -8.81 6.34 10.24
C ALA A 69 -7.44 5.70 9.94
N VAL A 70 -7.43 4.61 9.18
CA VAL A 70 -6.20 3.95 8.72
C VAL A 70 -5.37 4.89 7.84
N ILE A 71 -6.00 5.51 6.84
CA ILE A 71 -5.36 6.49 5.95
C ILE A 71 -4.72 7.61 6.79
N ALA A 72 -5.48 8.21 7.71
CA ALA A 72 -4.99 9.29 8.56
C ALA A 72 -3.79 8.86 9.43
N ASN A 73 -3.81 7.65 9.98
CA ASN A 73 -2.69 7.11 10.75
C ASN A 73 -1.41 6.97 9.91
N PHE A 74 -1.53 6.43 8.69
CA PHE A 74 -0.38 6.32 7.78
C PHE A 74 0.13 7.69 7.34
N GLU A 75 -0.76 8.60 6.99
CA GLU A 75 -0.41 9.97 6.62
C GLU A 75 0.32 10.73 7.74
N MET A 76 -0.10 10.53 9.00
CA MET A 76 0.63 11.05 10.16
C MET A 76 2.05 10.46 10.25
N MET A 77 2.18 9.14 10.14
CA MET A 77 3.49 8.47 10.23
C MET A 77 4.42 8.85 9.08
N THR A 78 3.90 9.00 7.85
CA THR A 78 4.67 9.47 6.69
C THR A 78 5.26 10.85 6.96
N ARG A 79 4.43 11.80 7.41
CA ARG A 79 4.91 13.16 7.75
C ARG A 79 5.94 13.15 8.88
N LEU A 80 5.76 12.30 9.89
CA LEU A 80 6.73 12.14 10.97
C LEU A 80 8.07 11.59 10.45
N ALA A 81 8.04 10.53 9.63
CA ALA A 81 9.24 9.94 9.05
C ALA A 81 9.99 10.96 8.17
N ASP A 82 9.27 11.74 7.38
CA ASP A 82 9.84 12.75 6.50
C ASP A 82 10.48 13.90 7.25
N SER A 83 9.76 14.46 8.22
CA SER A 83 10.24 15.59 9.01
C SER A 83 11.46 15.24 9.86
N THR A 84 11.59 13.99 10.31
CA THR A 84 12.73 13.51 11.11
C THR A 84 13.87 12.98 10.25
N GLY A 85 13.66 12.80 8.95
CA GLY A 85 14.61 12.13 8.07
C GLY A 85 14.83 10.66 8.45
N ALA A 86 13.81 9.99 9.01
CA ALA A 86 13.89 8.60 9.41
C ALA A 86 14.34 7.72 8.24
N ARG A 87 15.37 6.90 8.48
CA ARG A 87 15.94 5.99 7.48
C ARG A 87 15.74 4.55 7.90
N MET A 88 15.55 3.67 6.92
CA MET A 88 15.66 2.24 7.16
C MET A 88 17.09 1.89 7.56
N GLN A 89 17.25 0.92 8.47
CA GLN A 89 18.56 0.36 8.82
C GLN A 89 19.21 -0.28 7.60
N THR A 90 20.52 -0.16 7.47
CA THR A 90 21.26 -0.61 6.27
C THR A 90 21.08 -2.11 6.01
N GLU A 91 21.03 -2.91 7.07
CA GLU A 91 20.82 -4.35 7.01
C GLU A 91 19.42 -4.68 6.46
N VAL A 92 18.40 -3.95 6.90
CA VAL A 92 17.01 -4.11 6.41
C VAL A 92 16.90 -3.74 4.92
N VAL A 93 17.66 -2.73 4.48
CA VAL A 93 17.71 -2.36 3.06
C VAL A 93 18.38 -3.45 2.23
N ALA A 94 19.52 -3.99 2.71
CA ALA A 94 20.23 -5.07 2.04
C ALA A 94 19.38 -6.32 1.89
N ASP A 95 18.67 -6.72 2.96
CA ASP A 95 17.79 -7.89 2.98
C ASP A 95 16.60 -7.75 2.01
N ARG A 96 16.14 -6.52 1.77
CA ARG A 96 14.99 -6.25 0.90
C ARG A 96 15.36 -6.00 -0.55
N LEU A 97 16.63 -5.75 -0.85
CA LEU A 97 17.08 -5.36 -2.19
C LEU A 97 16.69 -6.41 -3.23
N PHE A 98 16.90 -7.70 -2.94
CA PHE A 98 16.53 -8.79 -3.84
C PHE A 98 15.04 -8.76 -4.21
N ILE A 99 14.15 -8.56 -3.23
CA ILE A 99 12.70 -8.49 -3.45
C ILE A 99 12.35 -7.24 -4.24
N ALA A 100 12.97 -6.10 -3.91
CA ALA A 100 12.73 -4.84 -4.61
C ALA A 100 13.10 -4.92 -6.09
N THR A 101 14.25 -5.52 -6.41
CA THR A 101 14.70 -5.76 -7.78
C THR A 101 13.82 -6.76 -8.52
N ALA A 102 13.45 -7.89 -7.89
CA ALA A 102 12.55 -8.87 -8.50
C ALA A 102 11.16 -8.28 -8.82
N MET A 103 10.67 -7.36 -7.98
CA MET A 103 9.40 -6.64 -8.19
C MET A 103 9.56 -5.42 -9.12
N GLY A 104 10.79 -5.04 -9.49
CA GLY A 104 11.09 -3.86 -10.31
C GLY A 104 10.82 -2.50 -9.63
N VAL A 105 10.67 -2.49 -8.29
CA VAL A 105 10.36 -1.27 -7.52
C VAL A 105 11.60 -0.51 -7.07
N ASP A 106 12.78 -1.10 -7.20
CA ASP A 106 14.08 -0.45 -6.96
C ASP A 106 14.42 0.64 -8.00
N GLN A 107 13.74 0.63 -9.15
CA GLN A 107 13.86 1.64 -10.21
C GLN A 107 12.82 2.76 -10.10
N VAL A 108 11.86 2.65 -9.18
CA VAL A 108 10.77 3.61 -9.07
C VAL A 108 11.26 4.84 -8.31
N VAL A 109 11.19 5.99 -8.97
CA VAL A 109 11.43 7.27 -8.33
C VAL A 109 10.14 7.71 -7.65
N SER A 110 10.19 7.91 -6.33
CA SER A 110 9.09 8.51 -5.57
C SER A 110 8.70 9.84 -6.23
N ARG A 111 7.42 10.02 -6.55
CA ARG A 111 6.86 11.33 -6.93
C ARG A 111 6.86 12.22 -5.68
N ARG A 112 7.96 12.90 -5.41
CA ARG A 112 8.01 14.08 -4.55
C ARG A 112 8.35 15.29 -5.37
#